data_AF-A0A359EA58-F1
#
_entry.id   AF-A0A359EA58-F1
#
_cell.length_a   1.000
_cell.length_b   1.000
_cell.length_c   1.000
_cell.angle_alpha   90.00
_cell.angle_beta   90.00
_cell.angle_gamma   90.00
#
_symmetry.space_group_name_H-M   'P 1'
#
loop_
_entity.id
_entity.type
_entity.pdbx_description
1 polymer ?
#
loop_
_entity_poly.entity_id
_entity_poly.type
_entity_poly.pdbx_seq_one_letter_code
_entity_poly.pdbx_strand_id
1 'polypeptide(L)'
;MHKNNLHRNLTRRDFLKLTALSLGSLSLRPWTKLFALPDFPQAERLGRVCVGTAELKARPAYDSETLGTVYEDMVFPWIKEAIGVWPWRNNQRWVETPEGYIWSPFLQPVENLPQTPVNALPQMGDQTGMWVEVSVPYVDALIDNPPVRSAWWRHRESNGQPYRFYYSQILWIDQIKTEADGSLWYRVNERYGNPGDAFWCPAEAFRRITPEEVAPISPEVSDKRVVVDVGWGVQTLSCFEGNSEVYFCRISSGQDNGSTPLSPYPSPGFQIWRKLFSLHMGGSTAAGSWDVPAVGWTSLFVGEGVAIHSTYWHNNYGEP
;
A
#
# COMPACT_ATOMS: atom_id res chain seq x y z
N MET A 1 59.38 -26.12 24.12
CA MET A 1 59.38 -25.00 23.16
C MET A 1 57.96 -24.45 23.02
N HIS A 2 57.80 -23.15 23.21
CA HIS A 2 56.66 -22.29 22.84
C HIS A 2 55.26 -22.58 23.42
N LYS A 3 54.93 -21.86 24.51
CA LYS A 3 53.58 -21.30 24.72
C LYS A 3 53.72 -19.82 25.07
N ASN A 4 53.64 -18.96 24.06
CA ASN A 4 53.41 -17.53 24.23
C ASN A 4 51.92 -17.31 24.51
N ASN A 5 51.56 -16.90 25.72
CA ASN A 5 50.28 -16.26 25.99
C ASN A 5 50.54 -14.83 26.49
N LEU A 6 50.65 -13.90 25.55
CA LEU A 6 50.57 -12.46 25.84
C LEU A 6 49.10 -12.08 25.89
N HIS A 7 48.49 -12.20 27.07
CA HIS A 7 47.28 -11.42 27.36
C HIS A 7 47.70 -9.97 27.54
N ARG A 8 47.60 -9.20 26.46
CA ARG A 8 47.83 -7.76 26.49
C ARG A 8 46.64 -7.14 27.24
N ASN A 9 46.84 -6.79 28.51
CA ASN A 9 45.83 -6.11 29.31
C ASN A 9 45.45 -4.78 28.64
N LEU A 10 44.18 -4.67 28.23
CA LEU A 10 43.62 -3.43 27.68
C LEU A 10 43.73 -2.33 28.74
N THR A 11 44.49 -1.28 28.46
CA THR A 11 44.58 -0.14 29.37
C THR A 11 43.31 0.69 29.29
N ARG A 12 42.99 1.47 30.33
CA ARG A 12 41.84 2.41 30.32
C ARG A 12 41.87 3.35 29.11
N ARG A 13 43.07 3.72 28.64
CA ARG A 13 43.26 4.56 27.45
C ARG A 13 42.97 3.81 26.16
N ASP A 14 43.28 2.53 26.07
CA ASP A 14 42.95 1.69 24.92
C ASP A 14 41.45 1.39 24.89
N PHE A 15 40.84 1.16 26.05
CA PHE A 15 39.38 1.05 26.18
C PHE A 15 38.69 2.33 25.68
N LEU A 16 39.06 3.50 26.19
CA LEU A 16 38.48 4.78 25.75
C LEU A 16 38.66 5.04 24.25
N LYS A 17 39.80 4.66 23.66
CA LYS A 17 40.02 4.75 22.21
C LYS A 17 39.12 3.79 21.43
N LEU A 18 38.96 2.55 21.91
CA LEU A 18 38.04 1.57 21.33
C LEU A 18 36.59 2.01 21.46
N THR A 19 36.19 2.59 22.60
CA THR A 19 34.84 3.14 22.80
C THR A 19 34.60 4.37 21.92
N ALA A 20 35.58 5.26 21.79
CA ALA A 20 35.47 6.42 20.90
C ALA A 20 35.44 6.02 19.41
N LEU A 21 36.20 5.01 19.00
CA LEU A 21 36.17 4.46 17.64
C LEU A 21 34.84 3.73 17.35
N SER A 22 34.29 2.99 18.31
CA SER A 22 33.00 2.30 18.15
C SER A 22 31.82 3.29 18.16
N LEU A 23 31.81 4.27 19.05
CA LEU A 23 30.82 5.36 19.03
C LEU A 23 30.94 6.22 17.78
N GLY A 24 32.16 6.51 17.32
CA GLY A 24 32.42 7.19 16.05
C GLY A 24 31.96 6.40 14.82
N SER A 25 32.11 5.07 14.84
CA SER A 25 31.64 4.21 13.73
C SER A 25 30.10 4.10 13.67
N LEU A 26 29.42 4.23 14.81
CA LEU A 26 27.97 4.26 14.89
C LEU A 26 27.40 5.64 14.49
N SER A 27 28.10 6.73 14.81
CA SER A 27 27.71 8.08 14.36
C SER A 27 28.01 8.35 12.88
N LEU A 28 28.88 7.55 12.26
CA LEU A 28 29.24 7.63 10.83
C LEU A 28 28.45 6.68 9.92
N ARG A 29 27.48 5.90 10.44
CA ARG A 29 26.47 5.31 9.55
C ARG A 29 25.56 6.43 9.10
N PRO A 30 25.62 6.87 7.82
CA PRO A 30 24.75 7.93 7.37
C PRO A 30 23.32 7.41 7.51
N TRP A 31 22.48 8.17 8.20
CA TRP A 31 21.05 7.86 8.40
C TRP A 31 20.34 7.56 7.07
N THR A 32 20.91 8.03 5.95
CA THR A 32 20.46 7.81 4.58
C THR A 32 20.47 6.35 4.13
N LYS A 33 21.32 5.47 4.68
CA LYS A 33 21.28 4.03 4.36
C LYS A 33 20.18 3.26 5.08
N LEU A 34 19.60 3.81 6.15
CA LEU A 34 18.50 3.16 6.88
C LEU A 34 17.14 3.37 6.21
N PHE A 35 17.03 4.34 5.30
CA PHE A 35 15.79 4.72 4.62
C PHE A 35 15.96 4.86 3.11
N ALA A 36 17.04 4.32 2.54
CA ALA A 36 17.11 4.11 1.10
C ALA A 36 15.97 3.17 0.68
N LEU A 37 15.49 3.29 -0.56
CA LEU A 37 14.53 2.33 -1.06
C LEU A 37 15.09 0.90 -0.92
N PRO A 38 14.28 -0.06 -0.45
CA PRO A 38 14.70 -1.45 -0.38
C PRO A 38 15.12 -1.96 -1.77
N ASP A 39 16.08 -2.87 -1.78
CA ASP A 39 16.46 -3.56 -3.02
C ASP A 39 15.40 -4.61 -3.34
N PHE A 40 14.52 -4.29 -4.28
CA PHE A 40 13.44 -5.18 -4.73
C PHE A 40 13.91 -6.07 -5.89
N PRO A 41 13.34 -7.27 -6.04
CA PRO A 41 13.63 -8.13 -7.19
C PRO A 41 13.44 -7.38 -8.52
N GLN A 42 14.37 -7.59 -9.45
CA GLN A 42 14.30 -7.00 -10.78
C GLN A 42 13.40 -7.85 -11.68
N ALA A 43 12.12 -7.49 -11.75
CA ALA A 43 11.13 -8.13 -12.61
C ALA A 43 10.11 -7.11 -13.12
N GLU A 44 9.50 -7.38 -14.27
CA GLU A 44 8.45 -6.53 -14.86
C GLU A 44 7.22 -6.42 -13.95
N ARG A 45 6.86 -7.52 -13.30
CA ARG A 45 5.73 -7.60 -12.38
C ARG A 45 6.17 -8.22 -11.06
N LEU A 46 5.69 -7.67 -9.97
CA LEU A 46 5.99 -8.13 -8.61
C LEU A 46 4.68 -8.42 -7.85
N GLY A 47 4.79 -9.26 -6.82
CA GLY A 47 3.73 -9.50 -5.84
C GLY A 47 4.26 -9.27 -4.43
N ARG A 48 3.60 -8.38 -3.66
CA ARG A 48 3.88 -8.18 -2.23
C ARG A 48 2.92 -9.01 -1.40
N VAL A 49 3.42 -9.78 -0.45
CA VAL A 49 2.58 -10.47 0.55
C VAL A 49 1.88 -9.44 1.43
N CYS A 50 0.55 -9.40 1.38
CA CYS A 50 -0.27 -8.41 2.09
C CYS A 50 -1.02 -8.99 3.31
N VAL A 51 -0.58 -10.16 3.78
CA VAL A 51 -1.07 -10.85 4.98
C VAL A 51 0.10 -11.20 5.89
N GLY A 52 -0.14 -11.44 7.18
CA GLY A 52 0.93 -11.76 8.14
C GLY A 52 1.84 -12.90 7.70
N THR A 53 1.25 -14.01 7.25
CA THR A 53 1.96 -15.13 6.63
C THR A 53 1.12 -15.80 5.55
N ALA A 54 1.78 -16.43 4.59
CA ALA A 54 1.15 -17.29 3.58
C ALA A 54 2.00 -18.54 3.31
N GLU A 55 1.34 -19.62 2.88
CA GLU A 55 2.02 -20.85 2.46
C GLU A 55 2.47 -20.75 1.01
N LEU A 56 3.70 -21.18 0.76
CA LEU A 56 4.25 -21.39 -0.58
C LEU A 56 3.99 -22.85 -0.99
N LYS A 57 3.17 -23.06 -2.02
CA LYS A 57 2.73 -24.39 -2.47
C LYS A 57 3.52 -24.88 -3.67
N ALA A 58 3.75 -26.18 -3.77
CA ALA A 58 4.44 -26.79 -4.91
C ALA A 58 3.63 -26.72 -6.22
N ARG A 59 2.30 -26.68 -6.13
CA ARG A 59 1.35 -26.57 -7.24
C ARG A 59 0.22 -25.60 -6.86
N PRO A 60 -0.52 -25.03 -7.83
CA PRO A 60 -1.68 -24.20 -7.54
C PRO A 60 -2.84 -25.09 -7.08
N ALA A 61 -2.78 -25.57 -5.84
CA ALA A 61 -3.81 -26.38 -5.20
C ALA A 61 -3.66 -26.27 -3.69
N TYR A 62 -4.80 -26.12 -3.00
CA TYR A 62 -4.84 -25.94 -1.54
C TYR A 62 -4.14 -27.09 -0.79
N ASP A 63 -4.34 -28.32 -1.25
CA ASP A 63 -3.80 -29.55 -0.65
C ASP A 63 -2.41 -29.94 -1.20
N SER A 64 -1.81 -29.10 -2.04
CA SER A 64 -0.44 -29.32 -2.49
C SER A 64 0.55 -29.24 -1.32
N GLU A 65 1.68 -29.94 -1.47
CA GLU A 65 2.83 -29.82 -0.58
C GLU A 65 3.20 -28.35 -0.34
N THR A 66 3.38 -27.99 0.93
CA THR A 66 3.89 -26.69 1.35
C THR A 66 5.41 -26.72 1.31
N LEU A 67 6.00 -25.94 0.40
CA LEU A 67 7.45 -25.79 0.22
C LEU A 67 8.07 -24.85 1.25
N GLY A 68 7.27 -23.95 1.82
CA GLY A 68 7.73 -22.99 2.82
C GLY A 68 6.64 -22.00 3.25
N THR A 69 7.04 -21.07 4.10
CA THR A 69 6.19 -19.98 4.59
C THR A 69 6.81 -18.65 4.17
N VAL A 70 5.97 -17.77 3.62
CA VAL A 70 6.33 -16.39 3.30
C VAL A 70 5.64 -15.44 4.28
N TYR A 71 6.22 -14.27 4.46
CA TYR A 71 5.82 -13.30 5.48
C TYR A 71 5.35 -11.99 4.85
N GLU A 72 4.59 -11.21 5.61
CA GLU A 72 4.17 -9.86 5.24
C GLU A 72 5.32 -9.03 4.67
N ASP A 73 5.03 -8.26 3.64
CA ASP A 73 5.96 -7.38 2.93
C ASP A 73 7.11 -8.08 2.16
N MET A 74 7.16 -9.43 2.14
CA MET A 74 8.00 -10.12 1.16
C MET A 74 7.51 -9.83 -0.25
N VAL A 75 8.45 -9.55 -1.16
CA VAL A 75 8.17 -9.19 -2.55
C VAL A 75 8.81 -10.25 -3.46
N PHE A 76 8.04 -10.77 -4.40
CA PHE A 76 8.46 -11.81 -5.34
C PHE A 76 8.22 -11.39 -6.78
N PRO A 77 9.03 -11.88 -7.75
CA PRO A 77 8.65 -11.86 -9.15
C PRO A 77 7.29 -12.55 -9.35
N TRP A 78 6.37 -11.85 -10.00
CA TRP A 78 5.08 -12.37 -10.42
C TRP A 78 5.23 -12.96 -11.82
N ILE A 79 5.38 -14.27 -11.94
CA ILE A 79 5.62 -14.91 -13.25
C ILE A 79 4.32 -14.92 -14.07
N LYS A 80 3.25 -15.51 -13.51
CA LYS A 80 1.92 -15.53 -14.12
C LYS A 80 0.85 -15.95 -13.11
N GLU A 81 -0.40 -15.76 -13.49
CA GLU A 81 -1.53 -16.39 -12.80
C GLU A 81 -1.74 -17.82 -13.29
N ALA A 82 -2.11 -18.70 -12.35
CA ALA A 82 -2.55 -20.06 -12.60
C ALA A 82 -3.91 -20.31 -11.94
N ILE A 83 -4.69 -21.24 -12.48
CA ILE A 83 -5.97 -21.66 -11.89
C ILE A 83 -5.75 -22.95 -11.13
N GLY A 84 -6.29 -22.99 -9.91
CA GLY A 84 -6.02 -24.05 -8.96
C GLY A 84 -7.09 -24.18 -7.89
N VAL A 85 -7.41 -25.43 -7.52
CA VAL A 85 -8.50 -25.69 -6.57
C VAL A 85 -8.17 -25.14 -5.19
N TRP A 86 -9.01 -24.23 -4.72
CA TRP A 86 -9.12 -23.80 -3.33
C TRP A 86 -10.53 -24.11 -2.83
N PRO A 87 -10.73 -25.16 -2.02
CA PRO A 87 -12.06 -25.54 -1.55
C PRO A 87 -12.79 -24.38 -0.86
N TRP A 88 -14.09 -24.24 -1.14
CA TRP A 88 -14.98 -23.26 -0.52
C TRP A 88 -14.71 -21.78 -0.84
N ARG A 89 -13.78 -21.50 -1.76
CA ARG A 89 -13.49 -20.15 -2.25
C ARG A 89 -14.02 -19.97 -3.66
N ASN A 90 -14.38 -18.74 -4.02
CA ASN A 90 -14.66 -18.40 -5.41
C ASN A 90 -13.37 -18.03 -6.13
N ASN A 91 -12.42 -17.44 -5.40
CA ASN A 91 -11.14 -17.08 -5.97
C ASN A 91 -10.20 -18.31 -6.08
N GLN A 92 -10.15 -18.88 -7.28
CA GLN A 92 -9.33 -20.04 -7.63
C GLN A 92 -7.97 -19.65 -8.24
N ARG A 93 -7.57 -18.37 -8.10
CA ARG A 93 -6.35 -17.84 -8.72
C ARG A 93 -5.14 -18.01 -7.80
N TRP A 94 -4.05 -18.41 -8.41
CA TRP A 94 -2.75 -18.56 -7.79
C TRP A 94 -1.73 -17.76 -8.59
N VAL A 95 -0.67 -17.32 -7.94
CA VAL A 95 0.46 -16.65 -8.57
C VAL A 95 1.64 -17.59 -8.54
N GLU A 96 2.20 -17.87 -9.71
CA GLU A 96 3.47 -18.55 -9.83
C GLU A 96 4.61 -17.56 -9.53
N THR A 97 5.47 -17.95 -8.60
CA THR A 97 6.72 -17.27 -8.24
C THR A 97 7.88 -18.20 -8.56
N PRO A 98 9.14 -17.72 -8.54
CA PRO A 98 10.30 -18.59 -8.72
C PRO A 98 10.42 -19.73 -7.70
N GLU A 99 9.73 -19.60 -6.55
CA GLU A 99 9.86 -20.51 -5.41
C GLU A 99 8.65 -21.45 -5.27
N GLY A 100 7.54 -21.19 -5.97
CA GLY A 100 6.32 -21.98 -5.90
C GLY A 100 5.07 -21.18 -6.23
N TYR A 101 3.93 -21.56 -5.66
CA TYR A 101 2.64 -20.93 -5.90
C TYR A 101 2.08 -20.34 -4.61
N ILE A 102 1.59 -19.11 -4.68
CA ILE A 102 0.90 -18.43 -3.57
C ILE A 102 -0.52 -18.10 -4.03
N TRP A 103 -1.49 -18.24 -3.14
CA TRP A 103 -2.87 -17.89 -3.46
C TRP A 103 -3.02 -16.38 -3.70
N SER A 104 -3.64 -16.00 -4.81
CA SER A 104 -3.58 -14.62 -5.28
C SER A 104 -4.14 -13.57 -4.30
N PRO A 105 -5.20 -13.83 -3.50
CA PRO A 105 -5.70 -12.86 -2.53
C PRO A 105 -4.70 -12.37 -1.51
N PHE A 106 -3.65 -13.17 -1.23
CA PHE A 106 -2.58 -12.84 -0.30
C PHE A 106 -1.46 -12.00 -0.91
N LEU A 107 -1.53 -11.74 -2.22
CA LEU A 107 -0.53 -10.95 -2.93
C LEU A 107 -1.17 -9.69 -3.51
N GLN A 108 -0.65 -8.54 -3.10
CA GLN A 108 -0.85 -7.29 -3.81
C GLN A 108 0.03 -7.29 -5.08
N PRO A 109 -0.54 -7.14 -6.28
CA PRO A 109 0.24 -6.86 -7.48
C PRO A 109 0.92 -5.49 -7.33
N VAL A 110 2.23 -5.44 -7.52
CA VAL A 110 3.03 -4.22 -7.35
C VAL A 110 4.07 -4.10 -8.45
N GLU A 111 4.59 -2.89 -8.63
CA GLU A 111 5.72 -2.59 -9.51
C GLU A 111 6.80 -1.86 -8.71
N ASN A 112 8.04 -1.90 -9.20
CA ASN A 112 9.15 -1.13 -8.65
C ASN A 112 9.58 -0.08 -9.66
N LEU A 113 8.90 1.07 -9.64
CA LEU A 113 9.15 2.20 -10.54
C LEU A 113 9.56 3.45 -9.74
N PRO A 114 10.80 3.54 -9.25
CA PRO A 114 11.33 4.77 -8.68
C PRO A 114 11.22 5.94 -9.68
N GLN A 115 10.89 7.11 -9.16
CA GLN A 115 10.58 8.31 -9.94
C GLN A 115 11.69 9.35 -9.82
N THR A 116 11.78 10.24 -10.81
CA THR A 116 12.60 11.45 -10.68
C THR A 116 11.80 12.50 -9.89
N PRO A 117 12.23 12.89 -8.69
CA PRO A 117 11.47 13.84 -7.88
C PRO A 117 11.43 15.24 -8.51
N VAL A 118 10.31 15.94 -8.30
CA VAL A 118 10.25 17.39 -8.53
C VAL A 118 10.96 18.13 -7.40
N ASN A 119 11.60 19.25 -7.74
CA ASN A 119 12.32 20.13 -6.81
C ASN A 119 11.45 21.25 -6.22
N ALA A 120 10.25 21.46 -6.77
CA ALA A 120 9.32 22.50 -6.33
C ALA A 120 7.89 21.97 -6.43
N LEU A 121 7.08 22.32 -5.43
CA LEU A 121 5.67 21.94 -5.40
C LEU A 121 4.84 22.88 -6.26
N PRO A 122 3.87 22.35 -7.04
CA PRO A 122 2.96 23.19 -7.80
C PRO A 122 1.94 23.87 -6.87
N GLN A 123 1.32 24.93 -7.38
CA GLN A 123 0.16 25.54 -6.76
C GLN A 123 -1.11 24.85 -7.28
N MET A 124 -1.95 24.31 -6.38
CA MET A 124 -3.24 23.71 -6.68
C MET A 124 -4.36 24.49 -5.98
N GLY A 125 -4.95 25.45 -6.70
CA GLY A 125 -5.90 26.40 -6.11
C GLY A 125 -5.19 27.29 -5.08
N ASP A 126 -5.73 27.36 -3.87
CA ASP A 126 -5.16 28.17 -2.77
C ASP A 126 -4.07 27.45 -1.97
N GLN A 127 -3.70 26.22 -2.36
CA GLN A 127 -2.73 25.41 -1.63
C GLN A 127 -1.52 25.06 -2.48
N THR A 128 -0.33 25.08 -1.87
CA THR A 128 0.89 24.54 -2.45
C THR A 128 0.98 23.05 -2.11
N GLY A 129 1.17 22.21 -3.13
CA GLY A 129 1.31 20.77 -2.95
C GLY A 129 0.83 19.98 -4.16
N MET A 130 0.92 18.66 -4.08
CA MET A 130 0.52 17.76 -5.17
C MET A 130 0.02 16.42 -4.64
N TRP A 131 -0.87 15.79 -5.40
CA TRP A 131 -1.23 14.40 -5.22
C TRP A 131 -0.17 13.48 -5.83
N VAL A 132 0.16 12.42 -5.11
CA VAL A 132 1.09 11.38 -5.56
C VAL A 132 0.52 10.00 -5.30
N GLU A 133 1.01 9.03 -6.06
CA GLU A 133 0.81 7.60 -5.85
C GLU A 133 2.15 6.95 -5.48
N VAL A 134 2.15 6.01 -4.54
CA VAL A 134 3.33 5.18 -4.25
C VAL A 134 3.58 4.24 -5.43
N SER A 135 4.74 4.35 -6.06
CA SER A 135 5.10 3.62 -7.30
C SER A 135 6.13 2.51 -7.10
N VAL A 136 6.43 2.17 -5.84
CA VAL A 136 7.32 1.07 -5.43
C VAL A 136 6.56 0.14 -4.48
N PRO A 137 6.97 -1.12 -4.28
CA PRO A 137 6.21 -2.08 -3.46
C PRO A 137 5.86 -1.54 -2.07
N TYR A 138 6.83 -0.89 -1.43
CA TYR A 138 6.62 -0.10 -0.24
C TYR A 138 7.76 0.91 -0.02
N VAL A 139 7.51 1.91 0.81
CA VAL A 139 8.49 2.91 1.25
C VAL A 139 8.36 3.12 2.76
N ASP A 140 9.50 3.06 3.46
CA ASP A 140 9.57 3.35 4.88
C ASP A 140 9.57 4.86 5.15
N ALA A 141 8.98 5.24 6.27
CA ALA A 141 8.63 6.61 6.59
C ALA A 141 9.15 7.02 7.97
N LEU A 142 9.45 8.30 8.11
CA LEU A 142 9.82 8.95 9.37
C LEU A 142 8.67 9.83 9.83
N ILE A 143 8.21 9.68 11.07
CA ILE A 143 7.20 10.58 11.64
C ILE A 143 7.76 12.01 11.74
N ASP A 144 7.06 12.99 11.15
CA ASP A 144 7.45 14.41 11.23
C ASP A 144 6.99 15.02 12.57
N ASN A 145 5.81 14.62 13.04
CA ASN A 145 5.13 15.28 14.14
C ASN A 145 4.68 14.31 15.25
N PRO A 146 5.62 13.63 15.92
CA PRO A 146 5.31 12.66 16.97
C PRO A 146 4.55 13.31 18.14
N PRO A 147 3.71 12.55 18.86
CA PRO A 147 3.39 11.13 18.65
C PRO A 147 2.41 10.89 17.48
N VAL A 148 2.36 9.65 16.99
CA VAL A 148 1.33 9.22 16.03
C VAL A 148 -0.05 9.18 16.67
N ARG A 149 -1.09 9.56 15.91
CA ARG A 149 -2.46 9.75 16.40
C ARG A 149 -3.40 8.66 15.92
N SER A 150 -3.28 8.24 14.66
CA SER A 150 -4.14 7.20 14.08
C SER A 150 -3.98 5.86 14.79
N ALA A 151 -5.01 5.01 14.70
CA ALA A 151 -4.95 3.68 15.32
C ALA A 151 -3.99 2.76 14.55
N TRP A 152 -3.95 2.88 13.23
CA TRP A 152 -3.03 2.15 12.35
C TRP A 152 -1.57 2.41 12.71
N TRP A 153 -1.17 3.68 12.81
CA TRP A 153 0.22 4.04 13.10
C TRP A 153 0.62 3.68 14.53
N ARG A 154 -0.27 3.87 15.51
CA ARG A 154 -0.04 3.41 16.89
C ARG A 154 0.11 1.89 16.97
N HIS A 155 -0.68 1.13 16.21
CA HIS A 155 -0.56 -0.32 16.15
C HIS A 155 0.83 -0.74 15.63
N ARG A 156 1.27 -0.15 14.51
CA ARG A 156 2.61 -0.44 13.95
C ARG A 156 3.73 -0.08 14.94
N GLU A 157 3.67 1.11 15.55
CA GLU A 157 4.66 1.55 16.54
C GLU A 157 4.73 0.58 17.74
N SER A 158 3.57 0.18 18.28
CA SER A 158 3.49 -0.74 19.43
C SER A 158 4.01 -2.14 19.16
N ASN A 159 3.99 -2.58 17.89
CA ASN A 159 4.53 -3.87 17.45
C ASN A 159 5.97 -3.76 16.92
N GLY A 160 6.61 -2.60 17.05
CA GLY A 160 7.97 -2.38 16.54
C GLY A 160 8.08 -2.46 15.01
N GLN A 161 6.96 -2.27 14.31
CA GLN A 161 6.92 -2.26 12.84
C GLN A 161 7.27 -0.85 12.32
N PRO A 162 7.94 -0.75 11.16
CA PRO A 162 8.24 0.54 10.56
C PRO A 162 6.96 1.24 10.12
N TYR A 163 6.95 2.57 10.17
CA TYR A 163 5.98 3.36 9.42
C TYR A 163 6.25 3.15 7.94
N ARG A 164 5.22 2.73 7.21
CA ARG A 164 5.38 2.25 5.83
C ARG A 164 4.15 2.60 5.02
N PHE A 165 4.39 3.11 3.82
CA PHE A 165 3.39 3.26 2.78
C PHE A 165 3.60 2.22 1.70
N TYR A 166 2.53 1.82 1.04
CA TYR A 166 2.45 0.69 0.13
C TYR A 166 2.06 1.15 -1.27
N TYR A 167 2.51 0.39 -2.27
CA TYR A 167 2.17 0.58 -3.68
C TYR A 167 0.69 0.93 -3.88
N SER A 168 0.38 1.85 -4.81
CA SER A 168 -0.97 2.34 -5.14
C SER A 168 -1.70 3.17 -4.08
N GLN A 169 -1.11 3.40 -2.89
CA GLN A 169 -1.65 4.39 -1.96
C GLN A 169 -1.50 5.79 -2.54
N ILE A 170 -2.53 6.63 -2.33
CA ILE A 170 -2.55 8.01 -2.81
C ILE A 170 -2.40 8.97 -1.64
N LEU A 171 -1.43 9.87 -1.74
CA LEU A 171 -1.01 10.76 -0.65
C LEU A 171 -0.90 12.21 -1.15
N TRP A 172 -0.95 13.14 -0.21
CA TRP A 172 -0.71 14.56 -0.46
C TRP A 172 0.70 14.94 -0.02
N ILE A 173 1.42 15.62 -0.90
CA ILE A 173 2.74 16.21 -0.60
C ILE A 173 2.58 17.71 -0.40
N ASP A 174 3.02 18.21 0.74
CA ASP A 174 2.95 19.64 1.07
C ASP A 174 4.32 20.29 1.37
N GLN A 175 5.37 19.49 1.55
CA GLN A 175 6.74 19.98 1.70
C GLN A 175 7.77 19.08 1.01
N ILE A 176 8.89 19.69 0.65
CA ILE A 176 10.08 19.04 0.12
C ILE A 176 11.25 19.45 1.01
N LYS A 177 12.09 18.50 1.40
CA LYS A 177 13.40 18.78 1.98
C LYS A 177 14.50 18.15 1.15
N THR A 178 15.68 18.77 1.16
CA THR A 178 16.89 18.25 0.53
C THR A 178 17.87 17.91 1.64
N GLU A 179 18.32 16.66 1.67
CA GLU A 179 19.31 16.19 2.63
C GLU A 179 20.74 16.60 2.19
N ALA A 180 21.72 16.46 3.10
CA ALA A 180 23.10 16.88 2.86
C ALA A 180 23.78 16.14 1.69
N ASP A 181 23.29 14.96 1.30
CA ASP A 181 23.76 14.18 0.15
C ASP A 181 23.04 14.52 -1.17
N GLY A 182 22.12 15.50 -1.14
CA GLY A 182 21.32 15.91 -2.29
C GLY A 182 20.02 15.12 -2.48
N SER A 183 19.77 14.08 -1.67
CA SER A 183 18.54 13.29 -1.75
C SER A 183 17.33 14.13 -1.38
N LEU A 184 16.24 13.97 -2.13
CA LEU A 184 14.98 14.66 -1.89
C LEU A 184 14.03 13.80 -1.09
N TRP A 185 13.35 14.43 -0.15
CA TRP A 185 12.34 13.79 0.68
C TRP A 185 11.07 14.60 0.62
N TYR A 186 9.95 13.88 0.57
CA TYR A 186 8.63 14.46 0.56
C TYR A 186 7.99 14.31 1.93
N ARG A 187 7.36 15.39 2.40
CA ARG A 187 6.44 15.29 3.52
C ARG A 187 5.10 14.82 3.00
N VAL A 188 4.76 13.58 3.33
CA VAL A 188 3.52 12.92 2.97
C VAL A 188 2.51 13.09 4.09
N ASN A 189 1.26 13.34 3.72
CA ASN A 189 0.13 13.32 4.62
C ASN A 189 -1.14 12.96 3.85
N GLU A 190 -2.20 12.68 4.60
CA GLU A 190 -3.54 12.48 4.06
C GLU A 190 -4.36 13.75 4.26
N ARG A 191 -4.97 14.27 3.19
CA ARG A 191 -5.72 15.53 3.25
C ARG A 191 -7.09 15.39 3.92
N TYR A 192 -7.67 14.19 3.88
CA TYR A 192 -9.01 13.91 4.37
C TYR A 192 -9.02 12.70 5.29
N GLY A 193 -9.74 12.79 6.41
CA GLY A 193 -9.86 11.72 7.42
C GLY A 193 -8.65 11.57 8.34
N ASN A 194 -7.50 12.13 7.96
CA ASN A 194 -6.27 12.09 8.75
C ASN A 194 -6.43 12.79 10.11
N PRO A 195 -6.09 12.13 11.24
CA PRO A 195 -6.08 12.76 12.56
C PRO A 195 -4.93 13.75 12.76
N GLY A 196 -4.11 13.99 11.72
CA GLY A 196 -3.04 14.99 11.69
C GLY A 196 -1.65 14.39 11.64
N ASP A 197 -1.50 13.11 11.32
CA ASP A 197 -0.18 12.47 11.18
C ASP A 197 0.47 12.88 9.85
N ALA A 198 1.78 13.17 9.90
CA ALA A 198 2.58 13.56 8.74
C ALA A 198 3.94 12.87 8.80
N PHE A 199 4.45 12.45 7.65
CA PHE A 199 5.68 11.67 7.58
C PHE A 199 6.63 12.21 6.52
N TRP A 200 7.92 11.95 6.66
CA TRP A 200 8.92 12.14 5.63
C TRP A 200 9.26 10.82 4.98
N CYS A 201 9.25 10.78 3.65
CA CYS A 201 9.61 9.62 2.85
C CYS A 201 10.60 10.01 1.72
N PRO A 202 11.46 9.10 1.26
CA PRO A 202 12.25 9.29 0.04
C PRO A 202 11.36 9.67 -1.15
N ALA A 203 11.67 10.80 -1.80
CA ALA A 203 10.81 11.37 -2.83
C ALA A 203 10.72 10.49 -4.09
N GLU A 204 11.74 9.69 -4.36
CA GLU A 204 11.80 8.74 -5.49
C GLU A 204 10.74 7.63 -5.42
N ALA A 205 10.09 7.42 -4.28
CA ALA A 205 9.02 6.42 -4.14
C ALA A 205 7.67 6.85 -4.76
N PHE A 206 7.54 8.11 -5.18
CA PHE A 206 6.25 8.74 -5.46
C PHE A 206 6.12 9.22 -6.89
N ARG A 207 5.09 8.72 -7.59
CA ARG A 207 4.67 9.21 -8.90
C ARG A 207 3.66 10.33 -8.73
N ARG A 208 3.93 11.48 -9.34
CA ARG A 208 2.98 12.59 -9.36
C ARG A 208 1.74 12.22 -10.16
N ILE A 209 0.56 12.52 -9.62
CA ILE A 209 -0.72 12.45 -10.32
C ILE A 209 -0.96 13.81 -10.97
N THR A 210 -1.15 13.81 -12.30
CA THR A 210 -1.36 15.03 -13.08
C THR A 210 -2.86 15.38 -13.22
N PRO A 211 -3.22 16.65 -13.47
CA PRO A 211 -4.60 17.04 -13.78
C PRO A 211 -5.19 16.28 -14.97
N GLU A 212 -4.36 15.94 -15.96
CA GLU A 212 -4.77 15.23 -17.16
C GLU A 212 -5.20 13.79 -16.87
N GLU A 213 -4.55 13.10 -15.94
CA GLU A 213 -4.89 11.72 -15.52
C GLU A 213 -6.27 11.62 -14.85
N VAL A 214 -6.75 12.71 -14.27
CA VAL A 214 -8.02 12.74 -13.52
C VAL A 214 -9.12 13.52 -14.25
N ALA A 215 -8.83 13.97 -15.46
CA ALA A 215 -9.83 14.59 -16.31
C ALA A 215 -10.92 13.55 -16.67
N PRO A 216 -12.20 13.95 -16.76
CA PRO A 216 -13.24 13.07 -17.27
C PRO A 216 -12.91 12.59 -18.68
N ILE A 217 -13.07 11.28 -18.94
CA ILE A 217 -12.80 10.69 -20.26
C ILE A 217 -13.75 11.26 -21.34
N SER A 218 -15.04 11.38 -21.01
CA SER A 218 -16.08 11.98 -21.88
C SER A 218 -16.88 13.04 -21.10
N PRO A 219 -16.39 14.29 -20.95
CA PRO A 219 -17.03 15.32 -20.12
C PRO A 219 -18.43 15.74 -20.59
N GLU A 220 -18.73 15.56 -21.88
CA GLU A 220 -19.99 15.92 -22.52
C GLU A 220 -21.14 14.91 -22.29
N VAL A 221 -20.81 13.69 -21.86
CA VAL A 221 -21.82 12.66 -21.57
C VAL A 221 -22.43 12.89 -20.18
N SER A 222 -23.74 13.17 -20.13
CA SER A 222 -24.46 13.38 -18.87
C SER A 222 -25.02 12.11 -18.23
N ASP A 223 -25.40 11.12 -19.04
CA ASP A 223 -25.99 9.86 -18.58
C ASP A 223 -24.88 8.84 -18.27
N LYS A 224 -24.39 8.86 -17.03
CA LYS A 224 -23.36 7.94 -16.55
C LYS A 224 -23.87 7.15 -15.36
N ARG A 225 -23.61 5.85 -15.35
CA ARG A 225 -23.93 4.98 -14.21
C ARG A 225 -22.85 3.95 -13.97
N VAL A 226 -22.72 3.55 -12.71
CA VAL A 226 -21.93 2.40 -12.29
C VAL A 226 -22.91 1.33 -11.82
N VAL A 227 -22.82 0.15 -12.41
CA VAL A 227 -23.63 -1.01 -12.05
C VAL A 227 -22.71 -2.00 -11.35
N VAL A 228 -23.07 -2.40 -10.13
CA VAL A 228 -22.27 -3.29 -9.30
C VAL A 228 -23.10 -4.53 -8.98
N ASP A 229 -22.57 -5.70 -9.29
CA ASP A 229 -23.14 -6.98 -8.87
C ASP A 229 -22.33 -7.53 -7.70
N VAL A 230 -22.94 -7.48 -6.51
CA VAL A 230 -22.37 -7.95 -5.24
C VAL A 230 -22.79 -9.38 -4.91
N GLY A 231 -23.37 -10.13 -5.85
CA GLY A 231 -23.66 -11.55 -5.68
C GLY A 231 -22.39 -12.31 -5.32
N TRP A 232 -22.50 -13.25 -4.37
CA TRP A 232 -21.35 -13.97 -3.80
C TRP A 232 -20.39 -14.53 -4.87
N GLY A 233 -20.92 -15.15 -5.92
CA GLY A 233 -20.14 -15.73 -7.02
C GLY A 233 -19.95 -14.85 -8.25
N VAL A 234 -20.33 -13.56 -8.19
CA VAL A 234 -20.27 -12.64 -9.35
C VAL A 234 -19.21 -11.56 -9.11
N GLN A 235 -19.44 -10.65 -8.16
CA GLN A 235 -18.47 -9.65 -7.73
C GLN A 235 -17.88 -8.84 -8.88
N THR A 236 -18.73 -8.10 -9.60
CA THR A 236 -18.32 -7.29 -10.76
C THR A 236 -18.81 -5.85 -10.70
N LEU A 237 -18.12 -4.98 -11.43
CA LEU A 237 -18.48 -3.58 -11.61
C LEU A 237 -18.35 -3.22 -13.10
N SER A 238 -19.40 -2.61 -13.62
CA SER A 238 -19.48 -2.07 -14.99
C SER A 238 -19.78 -0.58 -14.94
N CYS A 239 -19.04 0.23 -15.69
CA CYS A 239 -19.33 1.65 -15.90
C CYS A 239 -19.94 1.86 -17.28
N PHE A 240 -20.99 2.68 -17.35
CA PHE A 240 -21.71 2.97 -18.58
C PHE A 240 -21.74 4.46 -18.89
N GLU A 241 -21.66 4.77 -20.18
CA GLU A 241 -22.00 6.04 -20.80
C GLU A 241 -23.22 5.81 -21.71
N GLY A 242 -24.40 6.24 -21.28
CA GLY A 242 -25.68 5.86 -21.88
C GLY A 242 -25.87 4.34 -21.84
N ASN A 243 -25.97 3.69 -23.01
CA ASN A 243 -26.10 2.24 -23.10
C ASN A 243 -24.78 1.50 -23.39
N SER A 244 -23.68 2.22 -23.52
CA SER A 244 -22.37 1.62 -23.82
C SER A 244 -21.58 1.35 -22.54
N GLU A 245 -21.13 0.11 -22.34
CA GLU A 245 -20.18 -0.22 -21.29
C GLU A 245 -18.79 0.32 -21.71
N VAL A 246 -18.20 1.17 -20.87
CA VAL A 246 -16.90 1.80 -21.12
C VAL A 246 -15.80 1.27 -20.22
N TYR A 247 -16.16 0.56 -19.14
CA TYR A 247 -15.22 -0.08 -18.23
C TYR A 247 -15.86 -1.26 -17.52
N PHE A 248 -15.08 -2.31 -17.28
CA PHE A 248 -15.48 -3.50 -16.55
C PHE A 248 -14.33 -3.98 -15.68
N CYS A 249 -14.61 -4.35 -14.43
CA CYS A 249 -13.66 -5.06 -13.59
C CYS A 249 -14.34 -6.00 -12.59
N ARG A 250 -13.55 -6.88 -11.98
CA ARG A 250 -13.95 -7.60 -10.76
C ARG A 250 -13.79 -6.69 -9.55
N ILE A 251 -14.63 -6.93 -8.54
CA ILE A 251 -14.58 -6.26 -7.25
C ILE A 251 -14.49 -7.27 -6.11
N SER A 252 -14.38 -6.78 -4.88
CA SER A 252 -14.54 -7.54 -3.64
C SER A 252 -15.40 -6.66 -2.74
N SER A 253 -16.67 -7.02 -2.57
CA SER A 253 -17.64 -6.29 -1.74
C SER A 253 -17.49 -6.68 -0.27
N GLY A 254 -18.30 -6.11 0.62
CA GLY A 254 -18.30 -6.55 2.02
C GLY A 254 -18.83 -7.99 2.19
N GLN A 255 -18.23 -8.73 3.13
CA GLN A 255 -18.52 -10.15 3.37
C GLN A 255 -19.90 -10.42 4.00
N ASP A 256 -20.33 -9.58 4.94
CA ASP A 256 -21.58 -9.82 5.68
C ASP A 256 -22.82 -9.37 4.91
N ASN A 257 -23.95 -10.00 5.22
CA ASN A 257 -25.23 -9.63 4.62
C ASN A 257 -25.57 -8.17 4.95
N GLY A 258 -25.74 -7.35 3.91
CA GLY A 258 -26.00 -5.92 4.05
C GLY A 258 -24.76 -5.05 4.25
N SER A 259 -23.54 -5.62 4.29
CA SER A 259 -22.30 -4.82 4.32
C SER A 259 -22.15 -3.92 3.09
N THR A 260 -22.68 -4.35 1.96
CA THR A 260 -22.87 -3.49 0.79
C THR A 260 -24.37 -3.43 0.48
N PRO A 261 -25.01 -2.26 0.63
CA PRO A 261 -26.45 -2.15 0.48
C PRO A 261 -26.85 -2.32 -0.98
N LEU A 262 -27.93 -3.06 -1.20
CA LEU A 262 -28.55 -3.16 -2.52
C LEU A 262 -29.35 -1.91 -2.82
N SER A 263 -29.47 -1.57 -4.11
CA SER A 263 -30.34 -0.49 -4.55
C SER A 263 -31.78 -0.78 -4.10
N PRO A 264 -32.43 0.11 -3.32
CA PRO A 264 -33.78 -0.14 -2.84
C PRO A 264 -34.74 -0.10 -4.03
N TYR A 265 -35.60 -1.10 -4.21
CA TYR A 265 -36.63 -1.03 -5.25
C TYR A 265 -37.69 0.02 -4.89
N PRO A 266 -38.13 0.91 -5.80
CA PRO A 266 -37.80 1.02 -7.23
C PRO A 266 -36.76 2.14 -7.56
N SER A 267 -35.86 2.47 -6.64
CA SER A 267 -34.85 3.51 -6.79
C SER A 267 -33.94 3.28 -8.01
N PRO A 268 -33.52 4.35 -8.72
CA PRO A 268 -32.48 4.27 -9.74
C PRO A 268 -31.07 3.93 -9.18
N GLY A 269 -30.95 3.70 -7.88
CA GLY A 269 -29.72 3.35 -7.19
C GLY A 269 -29.25 4.45 -6.24
N PHE A 270 -27.95 4.47 -5.97
CA PHE A 270 -27.32 5.47 -5.10
C PHE A 270 -26.67 6.59 -5.91
N GLN A 271 -26.61 7.78 -5.33
CA GLN A 271 -25.90 8.91 -5.92
C GLN A 271 -24.51 9.01 -5.30
N ILE A 272 -23.48 9.12 -6.14
CA ILE A 272 -22.13 9.44 -5.66
C ILE A 272 -22.15 10.90 -5.22
N TRP A 273 -22.12 11.12 -3.91
CA TRP A 273 -22.21 12.46 -3.32
C TRP A 273 -20.83 13.10 -3.09
N ARG A 274 -19.75 12.30 -3.15
CA ARG A 274 -18.37 12.81 -3.04
C ARG A 274 -17.38 11.87 -3.71
N LYS A 275 -16.42 12.46 -4.42
CA LYS A 275 -15.24 11.79 -4.98
C LYS A 275 -13.98 12.41 -4.40
N LEU A 276 -13.03 11.58 -3.98
CA LEU A 276 -11.77 11.99 -3.36
C LEU A 276 -10.63 11.22 -4.02
N PHE A 277 -9.48 11.88 -4.15
CA PHE A 277 -8.24 11.20 -4.56
C PHE A 277 -7.81 10.19 -3.53
N SER A 278 -7.96 10.55 -2.24
CA SER A 278 -7.55 9.72 -1.12
C SER A 278 -8.40 10.02 0.11
N LEU A 279 -8.64 9.01 0.94
CA LEU A 279 -9.31 9.11 2.22
C LEU A 279 -8.66 8.19 3.25
N HIS A 280 -8.37 8.71 4.44
CA HIS A 280 -8.14 7.88 5.62
C HIS A 280 -9.46 7.26 6.05
N MET A 281 -9.61 5.95 5.86
CA MET A 281 -10.86 5.25 6.16
C MET A 281 -10.77 4.56 7.51
N GLY A 282 -11.44 5.14 8.51
CA GLY A 282 -11.63 4.52 9.83
C GLY A 282 -13.10 4.17 10.05
N GLY A 283 -13.35 3.02 10.67
CA GLY A 283 -14.71 2.56 10.90
C GLY A 283 -14.78 1.43 11.92
N SER A 284 -16.01 1.15 12.36
CA SER A 284 -16.32 0.01 13.19
C SER A 284 -17.68 -0.55 12.78
N THR A 285 -17.74 -1.87 12.62
CA THR A 285 -18.98 -2.63 12.37
C THR A 285 -19.04 -3.81 13.34
N ALA A 286 -20.14 -4.57 13.28
CA ALA A 286 -20.23 -5.84 13.98
C ALA A 286 -19.10 -6.83 13.59
N ALA A 287 -18.55 -6.70 12.37
CA ALA A 287 -17.46 -7.55 11.87
C ALA A 287 -16.07 -7.14 12.41
N GLY A 288 -15.92 -5.94 12.97
CA GLY A 288 -14.66 -5.44 13.50
C GLY A 288 -14.46 -3.94 13.29
N SER A 289 -13.33 -3.45 13.80
CA SER A 289 -12.88 -2.05 13.63
C SER A 289 -11.64 -2.01 12.75
N TRP A 290 -11.53 -0.95 11.95
CA TRP A 290 -10.40 -0.73 11.07
C TRP A 290 -10.03 0.75 11.03
N ASP A 291 -8.77 1.00 10.68
CA ASP A 291 -8.20 2.31 10.46
C ASP A 291 -7.19 2.12 9.32
N VAL A 292 -7.50 2.61 8.13
CA VAL A 292 -6.75 2.30 6.91
C VAL A 292 -6.37 3.61 6.22
N PRO A 293 -5.07 3.96 6.20
CA PRO A 293 -4.61 5.20 5.62
C PRO A 293 -4.52 5.14 4.08
N ALA A 294 -4.64 6.29 3.46
CA ALA A 294 -4.31 6.61 2.08
C ALA A 294 -5.04 5.74 1.04
N VAL A 295 -6.31 5.43 1.31
CA VAL A 295 -7.16 4.67 0.40
C VAL A 295 -7.48 5.53 -0.82
N GLY A 296 -7.06 5.08 -2.00
CA GLY A 296 -7.16 5.86 -3.23
C GLY A 296 -8.53 5.83 -3.90
N TRP A 297 -8.78 6.81 -4.76
CA TRP A 297 -9.90 6.87 -5.70
C TRP A 297 -11.29 6.66 -5.07
N THR A 298 -11.50 7.20 -3.88
CA THR A 298 -12.73 6.98 -3.09
C THR A 298 -13.94 7.72 -3.68
N SER A 299 -15.00 6.99 -4.02
CA SER A 299 -16.30 7.50 -4.44
C SER A 299 -17.37 7.07 -3.45
N LEU A 300 -17.79 8.00 -2.59
CA LEU A 300 -18.79 7.77 -1.53
C LEU A 300 -20.21 7.88 -2.10
N PHE A 301 -21.03 6.88 -1.83
CA PHE A 301 -22.40 6.80 -2.37
C PHE A 301 -23.48 6.51 -1.30
N VAL A 302 -23.09 6.20 -0.06
CA VAL A 302 -24.01 6.11 1.09
C VAL A 302 -23.44 6.93 2.25
N GLY A 303 -24.31 7.56 3.04
CA GLY A 303 -23.92 8.45 4.15
C GLY A 303 -23.16 7.74 5.29
N GLU A 304 -23.32 6.43 5.42
CA GLU A 304 -22.62 5.59 6.43
C GLU A 304 -21.18 5.23 6.02
N GLY A 305 -20.65 5.83 4.95
CA GLY A 305 -19.27 5.65 4.52
C GLY A 305 -19.05 4.55 3.47
N VAL A 306 -20.13 3.98 2.91
CA VAL A 306 -20.01 3.01 1.81
C VAL A 306 -19.47 3.72 0.56
N ALA A 307 -18.39 3.16 0.02
CA ALA A 307 -17.64 3.73 -1.08
C ALA A 307 -17.17 2.68 -2.10
N ILE A 308 -16.95 3.13 -3.33
CA ILE A 308 -16.08 2.45 -4.29
C ILE A 308 -14.68 3.04 -4.09
N HIS A 309 -13.64 2.23 -3.95
CA HIS A 309 -12.27 2.70 -3.69
C HIS A 309 -11.22 1.72 -4.21
N SER A 310 -9.96 2.13 -4.25
CA SER A 310 -8.83 1.21 -4.50
C SER A 310 -8.48 0.42 -3.23
N THR A 311 -7.85 -0.74 -3.39
CA THR A 311 -7.41 -1.57 -2.26
C THR A 311 -5.95 -1.98 -2.43
N TYR A 312 -5.14 -1.75 -1.40
CA TYR A 312 -3.72 -2.15 -1.35
C TYR A 312 -3.44 -3.33 -0.39
N TRP A 313 -4.41 -3.73 0.43
CA TRP A 313 -4.24 -4.73 1.50
C TRP A 313 -4.74 -6.14 1.15
N HIS A 314 -5.37 -6.33 -0.01
CA HIS A 314 -5.75 -7.65 -0.53
C HIS A 314 -5.94 -7.63 -2.05
N ASN A 315 -6.01 -8.82 -2.65
CA ASN A 315 -6.33 -9.03 -4.06
C ASN A 315 -7.46 -10.06 -4.26
N ASN A 316 -8.47 -9.98 -3.39
CA ASN A 316 -9.59 -10.93 -3.37
C ASN A 316 -10.68 -10.66 -4.43
N TYR A 317 -10.37 -9.93 -5.51
CA TYR A 317 -11.34 -9.60 -6.54
C TYR A 317 -12.02 -10.86 -7.12
N GLY A 318 -13.35 -10.91 -7.12
CA GLY A 318 -14.16 -12.08 -7.43
C GLY A 318 -14.79 -12.76 -6.20
N GLU A 319 -14.48 -12.30 -4.99
CA GLU A 319 -15.03 -12.81 -3.73
C GLU A 319 -15.24 -11.64 -2.73
N PRO A 320 -16.31 -11.66 -1.91
CA PRO A 320 -16.47 -10.70 -0.81
C PRO A 320 -15.40 -10.83 0.30
#